data_AF-A0A7X7UH63-F1
#
_entry.id   AF-A0A7X7UH63-F1
#
_cell.length_a   1.000
_cell.length_b   1.000
_cell.length_c   1.000
_cell.angle_alpha   90.00
_cell.angle_beta   90.00
_cell.angle_gamma   90.00
#
_symmetry.space_group_name_H-M   'P 1'
#
loop_
_entity.id
_entity.type
_entity.pdbx_description
1 polymer ?
#
loop_
_entity_poly.entity_id
_entity_poly.type
_entity_poly.pdbx_seq_one_letter_code
_entity_poly.pdbx_strand_id
1 'polypeptide(L)'
;MKMRLGFFGLPILLFIVLLCPHCSVDKNDSSDDDDDTTTEASPTPWPTDDDTVDDDTHDDDTWGETYHYPLGETSISYLSGTLAIAYDEKCDGYDDDYAILDVEFKINGSEWQTQLWDYGYYLPSFFNELAVYDDHTFLAVFDRYSETALYLISDEDWIELPCLESTDGPLAVARDGAGTIHIAHIRVPDYFNPVGYEQAEYSVQTETGWDTEVLIPVTSRYPKKPGDNGISLALDSADRSHLALWSGGNITYWLRTDGAWQNPEIVSFGALARTFSVKLNSAEDPSVVYCNIDRELEITRRGEDGWHSRLLPAACGNGRYGSVLDQDDVLHLAYVDGDGSIAYGSVSLNETATWQTEIVDSNADYENMSFPFNVSLALDDSGFAHLTYHNRSQVLYATNQEGPFTIEIVYQGDSPDE
;
A
#
# COMPACT_ATOMS: atom_id res chain seq x y z
N MET A 1 28.16 -21.82 -35.30
CA MET A 1 28.07 -23.02 -36.16
C MET A 1 28.67 -24.22 -35.44
N LYS A 2 27.85 -24.98 -34.70
CA LYS A 2 28.13 -26.33 -34.20
C LYS A 2 26.77 -27.04 -34.09
N MET A 3 26.51 -27.92 -35.04
CA MET A 3 25.34 -28.82 -35.09
C MET A 3 25.50 -29.95 -34.07
N ARG A 4 24.39 -30.37 -33.46
CA ARG A 4 24.12 -31.79 -33.16
C ARG A 4 22.60 -32.08 -33.21
N LEU A 5 22.28 -33.10 -34.00
CA LEU A 5 21.01 -33.85 -34.08
C LEU A 5 20.61 -34.36 -32.67
N GLY A 6 19.35 -34.56 -32.28
CA GLY A 6 18.16 -35.01 -33.00
C GLY A 6 17.74 -36.36 -32.42
N PHE A 7 16.59 -36.44 -31.73
CA PHE A 7 15.92 -37.68 -31.35
C PHE A 7 14.40 -37.56 -31.48
N PHE A 8 13.81 -38.63 -32.00
CA PHE A 8 12.41 -38.81 -32.40
C PHE A 8 11.52 -39.30 -31.23
N GLY A 9 10.30 -38.75 -31.16
CA GLY A 9 9.03 -39.51 -31.22
C GLY A 9 8.44 -40.14 -29.96
N LEU A 10 7.27 -39.64 -29.51
CA LEU A 10 5.94 -40.30 -29.60
C LEU A 10 4.87 -39.46 -28.86
N PRO A 11 3.59 -39.47 -29.30
CA PRO A 11 2.52 -38.70 -28.67
C PRO A 11 1.81 -39.51 -27.57
N ILE A 12 1.57 -38.89 -26.42
CA ILE A 12 0.65 -39.42 -25.41
C ILE A 12 -0.69 -38.73 -25.60
N LEU A 13 -1.66 -39.50 -26.10
CA LEU A 13 -3.09 -39.23 -25.98
C LEU A 13 -3.46 -39.28 -24.49
N LEU A 14 -4.04 -38.22 -23.94
CA LEU A 14 -4.79 -38.29 -22.69
C LEU A 14 -6.21 -37.79 -22.93
N PHE A 15 -7.15 -38.74 -22.81
CA PHE A 15 -8.59 -38.50 -22.68
C PHE A 15 -8.86 -38.05 -21.24
N ILE A 16 -9.51 -36.90 -21.03
CA ILE A 16 -10.26 -36.65 -19.80
C ILE A 16 -11.67 -36.15 -20.16
N VAL A 17 -12.61 -36.77 -19.47
CA VAL A 17 -14.05 -36.82 -19.69
C VAL A 17 -14.72 -35.62 -19.02
N LEU A 18 -15.63 -34.98 -19.77
CA LEU A 18 -16.65 -34.04 -19.30
C LEU A 18 -17.56 -34.69 -18.25
N LEU A 19 -17.66 -34.09 -17.05
CA LEU A 19 -18.83 -34.20 -16.18
C LEU A 19 -19.07 -32.87 -15.43
N CYS A 20 -20.08 -32.12 -15.87
CA CYS A 20 -20.86 -31.20 -15.04
C CYS A 20 -21.87 -32.01 -14.22
N PRO A 21 -22.19 -31.58 -12.98
CA PRO A 21 -23.55 -31.05 -12.73
C PRO A 21 -23.54 -29.86 -11.74
N HIS A 22 -24.21 -28.75 -12.08
CA HIS A 22 -25.54 -28.38 -11.55
C HIS A 22 -25.67 -28.45 -10.00
N CYS A 23 -25.56 -27.28 -9.36
CA CYS A 23 -26.24 -27.00 -8.10
C CYS A 23 -27.12 -25.77 -8.29
N SER A 24 -28.44 -25.98 -8.38
CA SER A 24 -29.45 -24.96 -8.11
C SER A 24 -29.64 -24.89 -6.60
N VAL A 25 -29.55 -23.69 -6.02
CA VAL A 25 -30.01 -23.46 -4.65
C VAL A 25 -31.39 -22.82 -4.75
N ASP A 26 -32.40 -23.60 -4.37
CA ASP A 26 -33.75 -23.13 -4.10
C ASP A 26 -33.74 -22.26 -2.84
N LYS A 27 -34.32 -21.05 -2.95
CA LYS A 27 -34.72 -20.24 -1.81
C LYS A 27 -35.97 -20.88 -1.20
N ASN A 28 -35.85 -21.43 0.00
CA ASN A 28 -37.00 -21.73 0.85
C ASN A 28 -37.30 -20.51 1.72
N ASP A 29 -38.45 -19.90 1.44
CA ASP A 29 -39.25 -19.17 2.41
C ASP A 29 -39.62 -20.11 3.57
N SER A 30 -39.35 -19.67 4.80
CA SER A 30 -40.09 -20.12 5.97
C SER A 30 -40.35 -18.93 6.87
N SER A 31 -41.47 -18.27 6.63
CA SER A 31 -42.27 -17.68 7.68
C SER A 31 -42.68 -18.79 8.64
N ASP A 32 -42.40 -18.64 9.93
CA ASP A 32 -43.31 -19.12 10.96
C ASP A 32 -43.16 -18.23 12.19
N ASP A 33 -44.32 -17.72 12.56
CA ASP A 33 -44.67 -17.12 13.83
C ASP A 33 -44.25 -18.04 14.99
N ASP A 34 -43.76 -17.46 16.08
CA ASP A 34 -44.08 -17.98 17.41
C ASP A 34 -44.10 -16.83 18.42
N ASP A 35 -45.33 -16.53 18.84
CA ASP A 35 -45.66 -15.99 20.15
C ASP A 35 -44.89 -16.75 21.24
N ASP A 36 -44.15 -16.05 22.10
CA ASP A 36 -44.20 -16.45 23.51
C ASP A 36 -44.15 -15.28 24.48
N THR A 37 -45.18 -15.30 25.30
CA THR A 37 -45.52 -14.44 26.40
C THR A 37 -44.67 -14.78 27.62
N THR A 38 -43.92 -13.82 28.16
CA THR A 38 -43.46 -13.90 29.56
C THR A 38 -43.68 -12.60 30.32
N THR A 39 -44.75 -12.61 31.10
CA THR A 39 -44.96 -11.98 32.42
C THR A 39 -44.02 -10.86 32.85
N GLU A 40 -44.56 -9.64 32.82
CA GLU A 40 -44.00 -8.46 33.49
C GLU A 40 -44.06 -8.59 35.02
N ALA A 41 -42.93 -8.31 35.66
CA ALA A 41 -42.84 -7.97 37.08
C ALA A 41 -42.93 -6.44 37.22
N SER A 42 -43.86 -5.98 38.05
CA SER A 42 -44.14 -4.57 38.31
C SER A 42 -42.91 -3.76 38.75
N PRO A 43 -42.59 -2.62 38.11
CA PRO A 43 -41.69 -1.64 38.67
C PRO A 43 -42.46 -0.65 39.59
N THR A 44 -41.85 -0.35 40.72
CA THR A 44 -42.28 0.67 41.69
C THR A 44 -42.21 2.08 41.08
N PRO A 45 -43.10 3.01 41.49
CA PRO A 45 -43.13 4.37 40.94
C PRO A 45 -41.97 5.22 41.50
N TRP A 46 -41.14 5.74 40.62
CA TRP A 46 -40.22 6.84 40.92
C TRP A 46 -40.95 8.18 40.79
N PRO A 47 -40.59 9.20 41.59
CA PRO A 47 -41.27 10.48 41.62
C PRO A 47 -40.97 11.27 40.34
N THR A 48 -42.02 11.86 39.78
CA THR A 48 -41.97 12.89 38.76
C THR A 48 -41.49 14.19 39.40
N ASP A 49 -40.20 14.50 39.24
CA ASP A 49 -39.72 15.86 39.40
C ASP A 49 -39.90 16.59 38.07
N ASP A 50 -40.84 17.53 38.14
CA ASP A 50 -41.22 18.55 37.19
C ASP A 50 -40.22 19.70 37.33
N ASP A 51 -39.13 19.65 36.57
CA ASP A 51 -38.24 20.79 36.35
C ASP A 51 -38.26 21.13 34.87
N THR A 52 -39.20 22.00 34.50
CA THR A 52 -39.12 22.84 33.32
C THR A 52 -37.91 23.76 33.47
N VAL A 53 -36.76 23.32 32.97
CA VAL A 53 -35.61 24.19 32.72
C VAL A 53 -35.75 24.72 31.30
N ASP A 54 -35.75 26.05 31.18
CA ASP A 54 -35.74 26.82 29.93
C ASP A 54 -34.70 26.25 28.95
N ASP A 55 -35.20 25.72 27.83
CA ASP A 55 -34.44 25.23 26.66
C ASP A 55 -34.30 26.34 25.61
N ASP A 56 -33.93 27.54 26.05
CA ASP A 56 -33.73 28.69 25.16
C ASP A 56 -32.38 29.34 25.47
N THR A 57 -31.53 29.40 24.44
CA THR A 57 -30.19 30.02 24.35
C THR A 57 -28.97 29.12 24.60
N HIS A 58 -28.81 28.07 23.81
CA HIS A 58 -27.49 27.77 23.24
C HIS A 58 -27.49 28.21 21.77
N ASP A 59 -26.94 29.41 21.54
CA ASP A 59 -26.42 29.81 20.23
C ASP A 59 -25.20 28.90 19.93
N ASP A 60 -25.44 27.63 19.61
CA ASP A 60 -24.42 26.66 19.16
C ASP A 60 -24.20 26.78 17.63
N ASP A 61 -24.15 28.02 17.13
CA ASP A 61 -23.90 28.33 15.70
C ASP A 61 -22.47 28.82 15.44
N THR A 62 -21.55 28.67 16.39
CA THR A 62 -20.11 28.72 16.06
C THR A 62 -19.70 27.37 15.48
N TRP A 63 -20.09 27.13 14.23
CA TRP A 63 -19.46 26.13 13.39
C TRP A 63 -17.95 26.38 13.44
N GLY A 64 -17.21 25.45 14.04
CA GLY A 64 -15.77 25.53 14.23
C GLY A 64 -15.08 25.75 12.89
N GLU A 65 -13.98 26.51 12.90
CA GLU A 65 -13.12 26.65 11.73
C GLU A 65 -12.71 25.24 11.26
N THR A 66 -12.95 24.95 9.98
CA THR A 66 -12.52 23.70 9.37
C THR A 66 -11.02 23.75 9.20
N TYR A 67 -10.30 22.81 9.79
CA TYR A 67 -8.86 22.74 9.66
C TYR A 67 -8.46 21.64 8.70
N HIS A 68 -7.50 21.95 7.84
CA HIS A 68 -6.97 21.08 6.82
C HIS A 68 -5.56 20.65 7.17
N TYR A 69 -5.34 19.35 7.41
CA TYR A 69 -4.00 18.80 7.65
C TYR A 69 -3.73 17.61 6.74
N PRO A 70 -2.51 17.50 6.17
CA PRO A 70 -2.10 16.29 5.49
C PRO A 70 -1.97 15.17 6.54
N LEU A 71 -2.92 14.25 6.56
CA LEU A 71 -2.92 13.10 7.44
C LEU A 71 -2.92 11.86 6.57
N GLY A 72 -1.73 11.28 6.34
CA GLY A 72 -1.71 9.98 5.71
C GLY A 72 -0.44 9.63 4.97
N GLU A 73 -0.60 8.65 4.10
CA GLU A 73 0.48 8.12 3.29
C GLU A 73 0.67 9.03 2.08
N THR A 74 1.92 9.39 1.79
CA THR A 74 2.25 10.04 0.52
C THR A 74 2.82 8.99 -0.40
N SER A 75 2.41 8.97 -1.66
CA SER A 75 2.99 8.10 -2.68
C SER A 75 3.47 8.92 -3.86
N ILE A 76 4.57 8.50 -4.46
CA ILE A 76 5.16 9.16 -5.61
C ILE A 76 5.43 8.13 -6.68
N SER A 77 5.12 8.51 -7.91
CA SER A 77 5.31 7.68 -9.08
C SER A 77 5.86 8.53 -10.22
N TYR A 78 6.83 7.99 -10.96
CA TYR A 78 7.46 8.67 -12.09
C TYR A 78 7.51 7.75 -13.30
N LEU A 79 7.16 8.26 -14.48
CA LEU A 79 7.37 7.60 -15.77
C LEU A 79 7.44 8.64 -16.89
N SER A 80 8.41 8.50 -17.79
CA SER A 80 8.45 9.24 -19.06
C SER A 80 8.31 10.77 -18.93
N GLY A 81 8.90 11.38 -17.89
CA GLY A 81 8.79 12.83 -17.66
C GLY A 81 7.57 13.26 -16.84
N THR A 82 6.67 12.34 -16.52
CA THR A 82 5.47 12.59 -15.74
C THR A 82 5.69 12.12 -14.30
N LEU A 83 5.48 13.04 -13.35
CA LEU A 83 5.56 12.82 -11.91
C LEU A 83 4.18 13.01 -11.30
N ALA A 84 3.74 12.10 -10.43
CA ALA A 84 2.58 12.35 -9.57
C ALA A 84 2.88 12.05 -8.11
N ILE A 85 2.27 12.86 -7.26
CA ILE A 85 2.22 12.72 -5.82
C ILE A 85 0.76 12.62 -5.43
N ALA A 86 0.41 11.57 -4.68
CA ALA A 86 -0.89 11.46 -4.07
C ALA A 86 -0.74 11.58 -2.55
N TYR A 87 -1.65 12.31 -1.92
CA TYR A 87 -1.71 12.47 -0.46
C TYR A 87 -3.15 12.67 0.01
N ASP A 88 -3.38 12.35 1.27
CA ASP A 88 -4.67 12.48 1.94
C ASP A 88 -4.70 13.74 2.81
N GLU A 89 -5.77 14.52 2.66
CA GLU A 89 -6.07 15.71 3.44
C GLU A 89 -7.26 15.41 4.35
N LYS A 90 -7.05 15.48 5.66
CA LYS A 90 -8.15 15.40 6.62
C LYS A 90 -8.79 16.76 6.77
N CYS A 91 -10.11 16.79 6.61
CA CYS A 91 -10.93 17.96 6.92
C CYS A 91 -11.52 17.80 8.34
N ASP A 92 -10.89 18.43 9.33
CA ASP A 92 -11.46 18.48 10.69
C ASP A 92 -12.54 19.58 10.74
N GLY A 93 -13.81 19.23 10.97
CA GLY A 93 -14.88 20.22 11.10
C GLY A 93 -16.31 19.71 10.90
N TYR A 94 -16.48 18.49 10.40
CA TYR A 94 -17.77 17.81 10.32
C TYR A 94 -17.86 16.71 11.37
N ASP A 95 -19.07 16.46 11.90
CA ASP A 95 -19.37 15.28 12.74
C ASP A 95 -19.11 13.95 11.98
N ASP A 96 -18.87 14.02 10.67
CA ASP A 96 -18.45 12.92 9.81
C ASP A 96 -17.00 13.22 9.33
N ASP A 97 -16.02 12.36 9.66
CA ASP A 97 -14.64 12.48 9.15
C ASP A 97 -14.65 12.21 7.62
N TYR A 98 -14.57 13.26 6.80
CA TYR A 98 -14.29 13.14 5.36
C TYR A 98 -12.79 13.28 5.13
N ALA A 99 -12.28 12.52 4.17
CA ALA A 99 -10.90 12.63 3.69
C ALA A 99 -10.93 13.02 2.22
N ILE A 100 -10.16 14.04 1.86
CA ILE A 100 -10.01 14.50 0.49
C ILE A 100 -8.72 13.91 -0.04
N LEU A 101 -8.82 13.24 -1.19
CA LEU A 101 -7.62 12.85 -1.90
C LEU A 101 -7.22 13.98 -2.83
N ASP A 102 -5.98 14.40 -2.66
CA ASP A 102 -5.32 15.25 -3.63
C ASP A 102 -4.31 14.43 -4.42
N VAL A 103 -4.41 14.55 -5.73
CA VAL A 103 -3.37 14.08 -6.65
C VAL A 103 -2.79 15.30 -7.34
N GLU A 104 -1.51 15.50 -7.08
CA GLU A 104 -0.69 16.55 -7.66
C GLU A 104 0.21 15.93 -8.71
N PHE A 105 0.21 16.48 -9.92
CA PHE A 105 1.07 15.98 -10.99
C PHE A 105 1.85 17.09 -11.69
N LYS A 106 3.01 16.69 -12.21
CA LYS A 106 3.97 17.54 -12.93
C LYS A 106 4.37 16.81 -14.21
N ILE A 107 4.01 17.37 -15.36
CA ILE A 107 4.32 16.78 -16.66
C ILE A 107 5.49 17.55 -17.27
N ASN A 108 6.61 16.88 -17.51
CA ASN A 108 7.81 17.45 -18.14
C ASN A 108 8.33 18.72 -17.43
N GLY A 109 8.27 18.75 -16.09
CA GLY A 109 8.72 19.88 -15.30
C GLY A 109 7.82 21.12 -15.36
N SER A 110 6.54 20.95 -15.72
CA SER A 110 5.50 21.99 -15.63
C SER A 110 5.32 22.52 -14.20
N GLU A 111 4.45 23.50 -14.01
CA GLU A 111 3.91 23.78 -12.67
C GLU A 111 3.07 22.58 -12.18
N TRP A 112 2.93 22.44 -10.86
CA TRP A 112 2.04 21.46 -10.24
C TRP A 112 0.61 21.71 -10.66
N GLN A 113 -0.09 20.64 -11.02
CA GLN A 113 -1.51 20.64 -11.30
C GLN A 113 -2.22 19.81 -10.26
N THR A 114 -3.07 20.49 -9.48
CA THR A 114 -3.93 19.85 -8.50
C THR A 114 -5.18 19.31 -9.16
N GLN A 115 -5.48 18.05 -8.89
CA GLN A 115 -6.79 17.50 -9.14
C GLN A 115 -7.40 17.05 -7.82
N LEU A 116 -8.35 17.86 -7.34
CA LEU A 116 -9.08 17.61 -6.10
C LEU A 116 -10.13 16.53 -6.34
N TRP A 117 -10.19 15.57 -5.43
CA TRP A 117 -11.25 14.58 -5.42
C TRP A 117 -12.01 14.61 -4.10
N ASP A 118 -13.19 15.24 -4.15
CA ASP A 118 -14.16 15.22 -3.05
C ASP A 118 -14.90 13.88 -3.07
N TYR A 119 -14.40 12.94 -2.29
CA TYR A 119 -15.11 11.69 -2.02
C TYR A 119 -16.01 11.91 -0.81
N GLY A 120 -17.32 12.07 -1.05
CA GLY A 120 -18.33 12.27 -0.01
C GLY A 120 -18.61 11.05 0.87
N TYR A 121 -17.58 10.27 1.21
CA TYR A 121 -17.67 9.09 2.08
C TYR A 121 -16.58 9.11 3.15
N TYR A 122 -16.92 8.52 4.30
CA TYR A 122 -16.03 8.31 5.43
C TYR A 122 -14.89 7.37 5.00
N LEU A 123 -13.72 7.94 4.72
CA LEU A 123 -12.51 7.17 4.40
C LEU A 123 -11.75 6.91 5.71
N PRO A 124 -11.59 5.64 6.14
CA PRO A 124 -10.58 5.34 7.12
C PRO A 124 -9.23 5.60 6.47
N SER A 125 -8.59 6.70 6.87
CA SER A 125 -7.21 7.13 6.62
C SER A 125 -6.20 6.06 6.17
N PHE A 126 -6.28 5.53 4.94
CA PHE A 126 -5.30 4.57 4.40
C PHE A 126 -5.25 4.70 2.87
N PHE A 127 -4.70 5.82 2.39
CA PHE A 127 -4.16 5.85 1.04
C PHE A 127 -3.10 4.74 0.92
N ASN A 128 -3.23 3.82 -0.04
CA ASN A 128 -2.36 2.64 -0.08
C ASN A 128 -1.25 2.74 -1.13
N GLU A 129 -1.59 3.09 -2.38
CA GLU A 129 -0.59 3.08 -3.45
C GLU A 129 -0.97 3.90 -4.69
N LEU A 130 0.05 4.51 -5.29
CA LEU A 130 0.00 5.15 -6.60
C LEU A 130 1.01 4.45 -7.51
N ALA A 131 0.54 3.89 -8.63
CA ALA A 131 1.39 3.26 -9.61
C ALA A 131 1.22 3.95 -10.97
N VAL A 132 2.32 4.20 -11.70
CA VAL A 132 2.16 4.71 -13.06
C VAL A 132 1.58 3.62 -13.97
N TYR A 133 0.54 3.98 -14.72
CA TYR A 133 -0.07 3.11 -15.72
C TYR A 133 0.54 3.37 -17.10
N ASP A 134 0.64 4.61 -17.56
CA ASP A 134 1.36 4.99 -18.77
C ASP A 134 1.84 6.45 -18.70
N ASP A 135 2.34 7.01 -19.80
CA ASP A 135 2.95 8.35 -19.85
C ASP A 135 2.03 9.47 -19.31
N HIS A 136 0.71 9.24 -19.29
CA HIS A 136 -0.29 10.22 -18.87
C HIS A 136 -1.34 9.67 -17.91
N THR A 137 -1.24 8.40 -17.52
CA THR A 137 -2.24 7.74 -16.70
C THR A 137 -1.60 7.13 -15.47
N PHE A 138 -2.22 7.33 -14.32
CA PHE A 138 -1.84 6.70 -13.05
C PHE A 138 -2.94 5.78 -12.60
N LEU A 139 -2.55 4.65 -12.00
CA LEU A 139 -3.45 3.82 -11.25
C LEU A 139 -3.36 4.25 -9.78
N ALA A 140 -4.44 4.80 -9.25
CA ALA A 140 -4.59 5.02 -7.83
C ALA A 140 -5.50 3.95 -7.25
N VAL A 141 -5.07 3.38 -6.13
CA VAL A 141 -5.80 2.30 -5.45
C VAL A 141 -6.14 2.72 -4.02
N PHE A 142 -7.42 2.60 -3.69
CA PHE A 142 -7.99 3.06 -2.44
C PHE A 142 -8.63 1.90 -1.71
N ASP A 143 -8.29 1.76 -0.43
CA ASP A 143 -9.09 0.92 0.45
C ASP A 143 -10.33 1.69 0.90
N ARG A 144 -11.50 1.11 0.67
CA ARG A 144 -12.71 1.46 1.41
C ARG A 144 -12.99 0.28 2.32
N TYR A 145 -13.47 0.52 3.54
CA TYR A 145 -13.83 -0.47 4.57
C TYR A 145 -14.42 -1.83 4.11
N SER A 146 -14.99 -1.89 2.91
CA SER A 146 -15.52 -3.13 2.32
C SER A 146 -15.17 -3.32 0.84
N GLU A 147 -14.42 -2.42 0.19
CA GLU A 147 -14.15 -2.44 -1.25
C GLU A 147 -12.84 -1.74 -1.61
N THR A 148 -12.01 -2.37 -2.46
CA THR A 148 -10.92 -1.62 -3.08
C THR A 148 -11.46 -0.86 -4.29
N ALA A 149 -11.35 0.46 -4.26
CA ALA A 149 -11.62 1.30 -5.42
C ALA A 149 -10.34 1.45 -6.24
N LEU A 150 -10.46 1.41 -7.57
CA LEU A 150 -9.35 1.60 -8.47
C LEU A 150 -9.73 2.63 -9.51
N TYR A 151 -8.83 3.59 -9.72
CA TYR A 151 -9.05 4.65 -10.70
C TYR A 151 -7.82 4.75 -11.59
N LEU A 152 -8.08 4.80 -12.90
CA LEU A 152 -7.12 5.34 -13.84
C LEU A 152 -7.32 6.86 -13.90
N ILE A 153 -6.29 7.58 -13.52
CA ILE A 153 -6.24 9.04 -13.42
C ILE A 153 -5.41 9.53 -14.59
N SER A 154 -5.99 10.37 -15.43
CA SER A 154 -5.27 11.10 -16.48
C SER A 154 -5.44 12.60 -16.31
N ASP A 155 -4.70 13.37 -17.10
CA ASP A 155 -4.81 14.84 -17.13
C ASP A 155 -6.21 15.33 -17.51
N GLU A 156 -6.93 14.57 -18.35
CA GLU A 156 -8.26 14.95 -18.84
C GLU A 156 -9.43 14.25 -18.11
N ASP A 157 -9.25 12.99 -17.71
CA ASP A 157 -10.35 12.13 -17.26
C ASP A 157 -9.96 11.16 -16.13
N TRP A 158 -10.99 10.70 -15.41
CA TRP A 158 -10.90 9.62 -14.43
C TRP A 158 -11.77 8.45 -14.90
N ILE A 159 -11.18 7.27 -14.90
CA ILE A 159 -11.88 6.04 -15.26
C ILE A 159 -11.89 5.13 -14.04
N GLU A 160 -13.06 5.01 -13.42
CA GLU A 160 -13.28 4.01 -12.37
C GLU A 160 -13.18 2.61 -13.00
N LEU A 161 -12.28 1.80 -12.46
CA LEU A 161 -12.14 0.40 -12.81
C LEU A 161 -13.11 -0.44 -11.95
N PRO A 162 -13.44 -1.67 -12.38
CA PRO A 162 -14.24 -2.56 -11.54
C PRO A 162 -13.62 -2.72 -10.15
N CYS A 163 -14.40 -2.57 -9.09
CA CYS A 163 -13.93 -2.74 -7.71
C CYS A 163 -13.38 -4.16 -7.49
N LEU A 164 -12.38 -4.27 -6.61
CA LEU A 164 -12.03 -5.53 -5.97
C LEU A 164 -12.86 -5.69 -4.69
N GLU A 165 -13.30 -6.92 -4.41
CA GLU A 165 -14.01 -7.20 -3.16
C GLU A 165 -13.08 -6.94 -1.96
N SER A 166 -13.58 -6.16 -0.99
CA SER A 166 -12.99 -5.85 0.33
C SER A 166 -11.50 -6.15 0.50
N THR A 167 -10.69 -5.13 0.27
CA THR A 167 -9.44 -4.97 1.01
C THR A 167 -9.74 -4.41 2.40
N ASP A 168 -8.86 -4.67 3.35
CA ASP A 168 -8.86 -4.04 4.68
C ASP A 168 -7.40 -3.99 5.17
N GLY A 169 -6.47 -3.74 4.23
CA GLY A 169 -5.07 -4.04 4.49
C GLY A 169 -4.12 -3.65 3.38
N PRO A 170 -2.82 -3.90 3.63
CA PRO A 170 -1.76 -3.54 2.72
C PRO A 170 -2.01 -4.07 1.31
N LEU A 171 -1.68 -3.23 0.36
CA LEU A 171 -1.87 -3.46 -1.07
C LEU A 171 -0.53 -3.21 -1.77
N ALA A 172 -0.26 -4.00 -2.79
CA ALA A 172 0.89 -3.88 -3.67
C ALA A 172 0.41 -3.99 -5.12
N VAL A 173 0.78 -3.04 -5.96
CA VAL A 173 0.39 -2.95 -7.37
C VAL A 173 1.60 -3.15 -8.27
N ALA A 174 1.42 -3.87 -9.37
CA ALA A 174 2.39 -3.95 -10.44
C ALA A 174 1.71 -3.99 -11.81
N ARG A 175 2.46 -3.69 -12.86
CA ARG A 175 1.98 -3.69 -14.25
C ARG A 175 2.91 -4.52 -15.13
N ASP A 176 2.34 -5.44 -15.90
CA ASP A 176 3.11 -6.29 -16.82
C ASP A 176 3.47 -5.57 -18.14
N GLY A 177 4.28 -6.21 -18.98
CA GLY A 177 4.66 -5.67 -20.29
C GLY A 177 3.51 -5.52 -21.29
N ALA A 178 2.35 -6.14 -21.04
CA ALA A 178 1.13 -5.99 -21.83
C ALA A 178 0.22 -4.85 -21.32
N GLY A 179 0.57 -4.28 -20.16
CA GLY A 179 -0.20 -3.25 -19.48
C GLY A 179 -1.32 -3.79 -18.58
N THR A 180 -1.33 -5.09 -18.31
CA THR A 180 -2.23 -5.72 -17.35
C THR A 180 -1.85 -5.31 -15.93
N ILE A 181 -2.86 -4.97 -15.14
CA ILE A 181 -2.67 -4.64 -13.72
C ILE A 181 -2.68 -5.92 -12.88
N HIS A 182 -1.71 -6.00 -11.98
CA HIS A 182 -1.59 -7.05 -10.96
C HIS A 182 -1.67 -6.40 -9.58
N ILE A 183 -2.45 -7.00 -8.71
CA ILE A 183 -2.66 -6.51 -7.35
C ILE A 183 -2.45 -7.66 -6.39
N ALA A 184 -1.69 -7.42 -5.34
CA ALA A 184 -1.61 -8.29 -4.20
C ALA A 184 -2.11 -7.53 -2.98
N HIS A 185 -2.98 -8.12 -2.18
CA HIS A 185 -3.52 -7.44 -1.02
C HIS A 185 -3.84 -8.39 0.14
N ILE A 186 -4.08 -7.83 1.32
CA ILE A 186 -4.57 -8.56 2.48
C ILE A 186 -6.06 -8.30 2.66
N ARG A 187 -6.87 -9.35 2.49
CA ARG A 187 -8.30 -9.34 2.72
C ARG A 187 -8.63 -9.75 4.15
N VAL A 188 -9.58 -9.04 4.77
CA VAL A 188 -10.19 -9.40 6.06
C VAL A 188 -11.65 -9.77 5.81
N PRO A 189 -12.01 -11.07 5.71
CA PRO A 189 -13.33 -11.48 5.23
C PRO A 189 -14.52 -11.06 6.11
N ASP A 190 -14.29 -10.69 7.37
CA ASP A 190 -15.33 -10.27 8.30
C ASP A 190 -14.72 -9.31 9.34
N TYR A 191 -14.80 -8.00 9.05
CA TYR A 191 -14.28 -6.95 9.92
C TYR A 191 -14.85 -7.03 11.36
N PHE A 192 -16.11 -7.46 11.49
CA PHE A 192 -16.78 -7.55 12.79
C PHE A 192 -16.47 -8.86 13.53
N ASN A 193 -15.83 -9.82 12.86
CA ASN A 193 -15.43 -11.08 13.45
C ASN A 193 -13.90 -11.25 13.37
N PRO A 194 -13.15 -10.72 14.34
CA PRO A 194 -11.68 -10.78 14.36
C PRO A 194 -11.11 -12.20 14.51
N VAL A 195 -11.96 -13.23 14.48
CA VAL A 195 -11.57 -14.65 14.41
C VAL A 195 -11.37 -15.10 12.95
N GLY A 196 -11.77 -14.29 11.98
CA GLY A 196 -11.48 -14.49 10.56
C GLY A 196 -9.98 -14.47 10.31
N TYR A 197 -9.48 -15.46 9.57
CA TYR A 197 -8.11 -15.43 9.10
C TYR A 197 -8.00 -14.40 7.98
N GLU A 198 -7.07 -13.46 8.15
CA GLU A 198 -6.60 -12.60 7.04
C GLU A 198 -6.17 -13.50 5.88
N GLN A 199 -6.43 -13.08 4.64
CA GLN A 199 -6.08 -13.83 3.44
C GLN A 199 -5.21 -12.94 2.55
N ALA A 200 -4.07 -13.47 2.12
CA ALA A 200 -3.34 -12.82 1.06
C ALA A 200 -3.99 -13.23 -0.27
N GLU A 201 -4.48 -12.25 -1.02
CA GLU A 201 -5.08 -12.45 -2.33
C GLU A 201 -4.21 -11.83 -3.41
N TYR A 202 -4.28 -12.41 -4.60
CA TYR A 202 -3.61 -11.93 -5.80
C TYR A 202 -4.62 -11.84 -6.94
N SER A 203 -4.74 -10.67 -7.52
CA SER A 203 -5.71 -10.36 -8.56
C SER A 203 -5.02 -9.88 -9.83
N VAL A 204 -5.46 -10.38 -10.97
CA VAL A 204 -5.00 -9.97 -12.30
C VAL A 204 -6.18 -9.38 -13.06
N GLN A 205 -5.96 -8.22 -13.67
CA GLN A 205 -6.99 -7.57 -14.47
C GLN A 205 -7.32 -8.43 -15.70
N THR A 206 -8.61 -8.52 -16.01
CA THR A 206 -9.15 -9.18 -17.20
C THR A 206 -10.06 -8.22 -17.96
N GLU A 207 -10.51 -8.60 -19.16
CA GLU A 207 -11.43 -7.77 -19.95
C GLU A 207 -12.77 -7.47 -19.23
N THR A 208 -13.18 -8.31 -18.29
CA THR A 208 -14.50 -8.22 -17.64
C THR A 208 -14.45 -7.96 -16.14
N GLY A 209 -13.27 -7.72 -15.56
CA GLY A 209 -13.08 -7.57 -14.12
C GLY A 209 -11.75 -8.15 -13.66
N TRP A 210 -11.76 -8.93 -12.58
CA TRP A 210 -10.55 -9.47 -11.96
C TRP A 210 -10.58 -11.00 -11.90
N ASP A 211 -9.45 -11.62 -12.18
CA ASP A 211 -9.19 -13.03 -11.84
C ASP A 211 -8.41 -13.05 -10.52
N THR A 212 -9.04 -13.54 -9.45
CA THR A 212 -8.51 -13.49 -8.09
C THR A 212 -8.18 -14.88 -7.57
N GLU A 213 -6.96 -15.04 -7.08
CA GLU A 213 -6.43 -16.24 -6.45
C GLU A 213 -6.12 -15.98 -4.97
N VAL A 214 -6.63 -16.83 -4.08
CA VAL A 214 -6.30 -16.80 -2.64
C VAL A 214 -5.01 -17.59 -2.42
N LEU A 215 -3.95 -16.94 -1.92
CA LEU A 215 -2.63 -17.56 -1.75
C LEU A 215 -2.61 -18.48 -0.53
N ILE A 216 -3.01 -17.94 0.63
CA ILE A 216 -3.03 -18.67 1.90
C ILE A 216 -3.95 -17.97 2.89
N PRO A 217 -4.62 -18.72 3.80
CA PRO A 217 -4.99 -18.16 5.09
C PRO A 217 -3.73 -17.73 5.85
N VAL A 218 -3.58 -16.44 6.10
CA VAL A 218 -2.57 -15.88 6.99
C VAL A 218 -2.92 -16.36 8.39
N THR A 219 -2.31 -17.46 8.84
CA THR A 219 -2.56 -18.03 10.17
C THR A 219 -1.81 -17.23 11.24
N SER A 220 -2.14 -15.95 11.37
CA SER A 220 -1.73 -15.17 12.53
C SER A 220 -2.43 -15.73 13.77
N ARG A 221 -1.70 -16.42 14.65
CA ARG A 221 -2.22 -16.86 15.96
C ARG A 221 -2.31 -15.74 17.00
N TYR A 222 -1.89 -14.53 16.64
CA TYR A 222 -1.93 -13.38 17.53
C TYR A 222 -3.17 -12.55 17.20
N PRO A 223 -3.97 -12.14 18.20
CA PRO A 223 -4.99 -11.11 18.01
C PRO A 223 -4.27 -9.80 17.70
N LYS A 224 -3.89 -9.62 16.43
CA LYS A 224 -3.30 -8.37 15.94
C LYS A 224 -4.42 -7.46 15.49
N LYS A 225 -4.14 -6.17 15.54
CA LYS A 225 -5.00 -5.19 14.89
C LYS A 225 -4.96 -5.50 13.38
N PRO A 226 -6.10 -5.46 12.68
CA PRO A 226 -6.12 -5.43 11.22
C PRO A 226 -5.09 -4.40 10.71
N GLY A 227 -4.41 -4.72 9.61
CA GLY A 227 -3.40 -3.84 9.00
C GLY A 227 -1.97 -3.98 9.52
N ASP A 228 -1.69 -4.92 10.41
CA ASP A 228 -0.31 -5.21 10.83
C ASP A 228 0.45 -6.10 9.85
N ASN A 229 -0.19 -6.67 8.83
CA ASN A 229 0.54 -7.38 7.77
C ASN A 229 1.22 -6.40 6.83
N GLY A 230 2.09 -6.91 5.95
CA GLY A 230 2.60 -6.16 4.82
C GLY A 230 2.65 -7.08 3.62
N ILE A 231 2.55 -6.51 2.43
CA ILE A 231 2.68 -7.21 1.16
C ILE A 231 3.49 -6.34 0.20
N SER A 232 4.30 -6.97 -0.64
CA SER A 232 5.03 -6.28 -1.70
C SER A 232 5.08 -7.17 -2.93
N LEU A 233 4.90 -6.54 -4.09
CA LEU A 233 4.79 -7.19 -5.39
C LEU A 233 5.81 -6.59 -6.35
N ALA A 234 6.45 -7.45 -7.14
CA ALA A 234 7.24 -7.08 -8.29
C ALA A 234 6.96 -8.05 -9.43
N LEU A 235 7.16 -7.58 -10.66
CA LEU A 235 7.10 -8.41 -11.86
C LEU A 235 8.48 -8.43 -12.50
N ASP A 236 8.91 -9.59 -12.97
CA ASP A 236 10.15 -9.70 -13.75
C ASP A 236 9.92 -9.42 -15.24
N SER A 237 10.99 -9.37 -16.04
CA SER A 237 10.90 -9.17 -17.49
C SER A 237 10.15 -10.26 -18.27
N ALA A 238 9.75 -11.36 -17.61
CA ALA A 238 8.90 -12.40 -18.17
C ALA A 238 7.46 -12.35 -17.62
N ASP A 239 7.09 -11.24 -16.97
CA ASP A 239 5.79 -10.98 -16.34
C ASP A 239 5.43 -12.01 -15.25
N ARG A 240 6.45 -12.62 -14.63
CA ARG A 240 6.25 -13.53 -13.48
C ARG A 240 6.14 -12.70 -12.22
N SER A 241 5.25 -13.14 -11.33
CA SER A 241 4.95 -12.44 -10.08
C SER A 241 5.87 -12.87 -8.96
N HIS A 242 6.54 -11.88 -8.35
CA HIS A 242 7.38 -12.01 -7.18
C HIS A 242 6.70 -11.32 -6.02
N LEU A 243 6.37 -12.07 -4.97
CA LEU A 243 5.59 -11.56 -3.85
C LEU A 243 6.33 -11.80 -2.55
N ALA A 244 6.51 -10.75 -1.77
CA ALA A 244 6.93 -10.86 -0.38
C ALA A 244 5.70 -10.62 0.51
N LEU A 245 5.55 -11.48 1.52
CA LEU A 245 4.44 -11.44 2.47
C LEU A 245 5.00 -11.52 3.87
N TRP A 246 4.65 -10.56 4.71
CA TRP A 246 4.88 -10.69 6.14
C TRP A 246 3.72 -11.46 6.77
N SER A 247 4.03 -12.53 7.50
CA SER A 247 3.06 -13.32 8.24
C SER A 247 3.71 -13.97 9.46
N GLY A 248 3.05 -13.88 10.61
CA GLY A 248 3.50 -14.55 11.82
C GLY A 248 4.88 -14.10 12.31
N GLY A 249 5.30 -12.87 11.99
CA GLY A 249 6.61 -12.30 12.35
C GLY A 249 7.76 -12.66 11.41
N ASN A 250 7.47 -13.33 10.29
CA ASN A 250 8.45 -13.68 9.26
C ASN A 250 8.08 -13.01 7.94
N ILE A 251 9.08 -12.73 7.11
CA ILE A 251 8.87 -12.40 5.71
C ILE A 251 9.05 -13.68 4.90
N THR A 252 8.06 -14.00 4.08
CA THR A 252 8.08 -15.11 3.13
C THR A 252 8.09 -14.59 1.70
N TYR A 253 8.79 -15.28 0.83
CA TYR A 253 8.88 -14.98 -0.59
C TYR A 253 8.16 -16.05 -1.40
N TRP A 254 7.41 -15.60 -2.39
CA TRP A 254 6.56 -16.39 -3.28
C TRP A 254 6.89 -16.04 -4.72
N LEU A 255 7.01 -17.06 -5.56
CA LEU A 255 7.21 -16.90 -7.00
C LEU A 255 6.08 -17.58 -7.75
N ARG A 256 5.48 -16.90 -8.71
CA ARG A 256 4.49 -17.47 -9.61
C ARG A 256 5.14 -17.90 -10.92
N THR A 257 5.10 -19.19 -11.22
CA THR A 257 5.61 -19.75 -12.48
C THR A 257 4.57 -20.66 -13.11
N ASP A 258 4.40 -20.58 -14.43
CA ASP A 258 3.47 -21.43 -15.18
C ASP A 258 2.03 -21.40 -14.63
N GLY A 259 1.60 -20.22 -14.16
CA GLY A 259 0.25 -20.00 -13.63
C GLY A 259 0.02 -20.49 -12.20
N ALA A 260 1.05 -20.95 -11.49
CA ALA A 260 0.92 -21.44 -10.11
C ALA A 260 2.00 -20.86 -9.18
N TRP A 261 1.63 -20.62 -7.93
CA TRP A 261 2.56 -20.22 -6.88
C TRP A 261 3.43 -21.39 -6.43
N GLN A 262 4.72 -21.12 -6.32
CA GLN A 262 5.68 -22.04 -5.72
C GLN A 262 5.60 -22.01 -4.19
N ASN A 263 6.18 -23.02 -3.54
CA ASN A 263 6.25 -23.05 -2.08
C ASN A 263 7.01 -21.83 -1.54
N PRO A 264 6.57 -21.24 -0.42
CA PRO A 264 7.22 -20.09 0.17
C PRO A 264 8.63 -20.40 0.63
N GLU A 265 9.50 -19.43 0.44
CA GLU A 265 10.82 -19.40 1.08
C GLU A 265 10.79 -18.40 2.24
N ILE A 266 11.41 -18.77 3.37
CA ILE A 266 11.55 -17.84 4.48
C ILE A 266 12.73 -16.92 4.17
N VAL A 267 12.46 -15.63 4.04
CA VAL A 267 13.47 -14.59 3.80
C VAL A 267 14.09 -14.14 5.11
N SER A 268 13.25 -13.91 6.13
CA SER A 268 13.68 -13.34 7.41
C SER A 268 12.84 -13.86 8.58
N PHE A 269 13.49 -13.96 9.74
CA PHE A 269 12.87 -14.20 11.04
C PHE A 269 12.93 -12.93 11.88
N GLY A 270 11.79 -12.46 12.39
CA GLY A 270 11.76 -11.29 13.28
C GLY A 270 11.84 -9.95 12.55
N ALA A 271 11.15 -9.83 11.41
CA ALA A 271 10.96 -8.53 10.77
C ALA A 271 9.85 -7.72 11.45
N LEU A 272 10.05 -6.41 11.58
CA LEU A 272 8.98 -5.50 11.95
C LEU A 272 8.04 -5.35 10.76
N ALA A 273 6.76 -5.53 11.04
CA ALA A 273 5.75 -5.91 10.06
C ALA A 273 5.40 -4.91 8.96
N ARG A 274 5.82 -3.65 9.16
CA ARG A 274 5.08 -2.52 8.61
C ARG A 274 5.60 -2.05 7.26
N THR A 275 6.89 -2.26 6.98
CA THR A 275 7.46 -1.86 5.70
C THR A 275 8.55 -2.82 5.27
N PHE A 276 8.29 -3.46 4.14
CA PHE A 276 9.26 -4.20 3.38
C PHE A 276 8.97 -4.02 1.89
N SER A 277 9.99 -4.17 1.07
CA SER A 277 9.82 -4.08 -0.37
C SER A 277 10.61 -5.18 -1.07
N VAL A 278 9.94 -5.92 -1.94
CA VAL A 278 10.62 -6.85 -2.85
C VAL A 278 11.02 -6.10 -4.11
N LYS A 279 12.28 -6.26 -4.52
CA LYS A 279 12.84 -5.65 -5.73
C LYS A 279 13.66 -6.69 -6.49
N LEU A 280 13.63 -6.60 -7.81
CA LEU A 280 14.38 -7.50 -8.70
C LEU A 280 15.54 -6.73 -9.30
N ASN A 281 16.72 -7.36 -9.30
CA ASN A 281 17.87 -6.81 -10.02
C ASN A 281 17.77 -7.11 -11.52
N SER A 282 18.72 -6.62 -12.31
CA SER A 282 18.82 -6.83 -13.76
C SER A 282 18.95 -8.31 -14.18
N ALA A 283 19.24 -9.20 -13.24
CA ALA A 283 19.29 -10.66 -13.44
C ALA A 283 18.00 -11.37 -12.97
N GLU A 284 16.97 -10.62 -12.55
CA GLU A 284 15.72 -11.10 -11.97
C GLU A 284 15.88 -11.85 -10.63
N ASP A 285 17.00 -11.62 -9.94
CA ASP A 285 17.22 -12.12 -8.59
C ASP A 285 16.50 -11.22 -7.58
N PRO A 286 15.62 -11.79 -6.74
CA PRO A 286 14.88 -11.00 -5.77
C PRO A 286 15.75 -10.57 -4.59
N SER A 287 15.48 -9.36 -4.13
CA SER A 287 15.96 -8.78 -2.90
C SER A 287 14.79 -8.24 -2.09
N VAL A 288 14.87 -8.30 -0.77
CA VAL A 288 13.88 -7.72 0.14
C VAL A 288 14.59 -6.80 1.10
N VAL A 289 14.18 -5.54 1.12
CA VAL A 289 14.58 -4.59 2.16
C VAL A 289 13.51 -4.59 3.24
N TYR A 290 13.92 -4.57 4.51
CA TYR A 290 13.02 -4.49 5.65
C TYR A 290 13.68 -3.87 6.88
N CYS A 291 12.84 -3.50 7.84
CA CYS A 291 13.25 -3.10 9.18
C CYS A 291 13.25 -4.32 10.11
N ASN A 292 14.40 -4.68 10.68
CA ASN A 292 14.49 -5.84 11.58
C ASN A 292 13.98 -5.51 13.00
N ILE A 293 13.88 -6.51 13.88
CA ILE A 293 13.37 -6.34 15.25
C ILE A 293 14.21 -5.36 16.09
N ASP A 294 15.49 -5.19 15.75
CA ASP A 294 16.42 -4.27 16.41
C ASP A 294 16.34 -2.85 15.81
N ARG A 295 15.41 -2.61 14.88
CA ARG A 295 15.18 -1.35 14.16
C ARG A 295 16.35 -0.90 13.29
N GLU A 296 17.07 -1.87 12.73
CA GLU A 296 18.08 -1.63 11.70
C GLU A 296 17.50 -1.95 10.31
N LEU A 297 17.89 -1.17 9.30
CA LEU A 297 17.58 -1.51 7.92
C LEU A 297 18.44 -2.70 7.48
N GLU A 298 17.78 -3.70 6.91
CA GLU A 298 18.41 -4.91 6.44
C GLU A 298 17.96 -5.18 5.00
N ILE A 299 18.90 -5.62 4.17
CA ILE A 299 18.60 -6.16 2.85
C ILE A 299 18.95 -7.65 2.83
N THR A 300 18.01 -8.46 2.38
CA THR A 300 18.22 -9.89 2.14
C THR A 300 18.08 -10.19 0.66
N ARG A 301 19.09 -10.84 0.08
CA ARG A 301 19.14 -11.17 -1.35
C ARG A 301 19.15 -12.66 -1.56
N ARG A 302 18.47 -13.13 -2.60
CA ARG A 302 18.54 -14.51 -3.04
C ARG A 302 19.80 -14.74 -3.88
N GLY A 303 20.65 -15.66 -3.45
CA GLY A 303 21.81 -16.18 -4.18
C GLY A 303 21.66 -17.67 -4.52
N GLU A 304 22.71 -18.26 -5.07
CA GLU A 304 22.71 -19.68 -5.51
C GLU A 304 22.45 -20.69 -4.37
N ASP A 305 22.86 -20.35 -3.15
CA ASP A 305 22.79 -21.18 -1.95
C ASP A 305 21.70 -20.73 -0.95
N GLY A 306 20.86 -19.76 -1.33
CA GLY A 306 19.72 -19.30 -0.53
C GLY A 306 19.72 -17.80 -0.27
N TRP A 307 19.05 -17.38 0.80
CA TRP A 307 18.91 -15.98 1.18
C TRP A 307 20.07 -15.51 2.05
N HIS A 308 20.65 -14.36 1.72
CA HIS A 308 21.76 -13.74 2.45
C HIS A 308 21.41 -12.33 2.87
N SER A 309 21.55 -12.07 4.16
CA SER A 309 21.27 -10.77 4.77
C SER A 309 22.51 -9.91 4.92
N ARG A 310 22.33 -8.59 4.81
CA ARG A 310 23.31 -7.57 5.16
C ARG A 310 22.63 -6.37 5.81
N LEU A 311 23.17 -5.93 6.94
CA LEU A 311 22.76 -4.67 7.57
C LEU A 311 23.19 -3.47 6.72
N LEU A 312 22.28 -2.53 6.56
CA LEU A 312 22.55 -1.22 5.99
C LEU A 312 22.90 -0.28 7.16
N PRO A 313 23.89 0.62 7.00
CA PRO A 313 24.24 1.58 8.06
C PRO A 313 23.25 2.74 8.08
N ALA A 314 21.96 2.40 8.22
CA ALA A 314 20.83 3.29 8.29
C ALA A 314 19.84 2.70 9.32
N ALA A 315 19.29 3.56 10.16
CA ALA A 315 18.20 3.17 11.03
C ALA A 315 16.90 3.19 10.22
N CYS A 316 16.00 2.24 10.46
CA CYS A 316 14.66 2.33 9.89
C CYS A 316 13.73 3.23 10.71
N GLY A 317 14.18 3.78 11.85
CA GLY A 317 13.36 4.63 12.72
C GLY A 317 12.07 3.93 13.16
N ASN A 318 10.94 4.43 12.67
CA ASN A 318 9.60 3.84 12.85
C ASN A 318 9.21 2.83 11.76
N GLY A 319 10.17 2.37 10.96
CA GLY A 319 9.97 1.47 9.84
C GLY A 319 9.22 2.14 8.70
N ARG A 320 9.66 3.30 8.21
CA ARG A 320 9.05 3.94 7.03
C ARG A 320 10.12 4.45 6.09
N TYR A 321 10.10 3.93 4.87
CA TYR A 321 11.07 4.24 3.84
C TYR A 321 10.48 3.90 2.46
N GLY A 322 10.93 4.64 1.46
CA GLY A 322 10.72 4.33 0.04
C GLY A 322 11.95 3.64 -0.50
N SER A 323 11.78 2.66 -1.39
CA SER A 323 12.91 1.95 -2.00
C SER A 323 12.69 1.68 -3.48
N VAL A 324 13.77 1.71 -4.25
CA VAL A 324 13.79 1.48 -5.69
C VAL A 324 15.16 0.96 -6.12
N LEU A 325 15.19 0.10 -7.14
CA LEU A 325 16.43 -0.32 -7.80
C LEU A 325 16.55 0.42 -9.12
N ASP A 326 17.75 0.93 -9.42
CA ASP A 326 18.06 1.47 -10.74
C ASP A 326 18.50 0.36 -11.72
N GLN A 327 18.76 0.74 -12.97
CA GLN A 327 19.22 -0.15 -14.03
C GLN A 327 20.62 -0.75 -13.82
N ASP A 328 21.41 -0.19 -12.89
CA ASP A 328 22.78 -0.61 -12.57
C ASP A 328 22.83 -1.46 -11.29
N ASP A 329 21.68 -1.94 -10.82
CA ASP A 329 21.51 -2.70 -9.57
C ASP A 329 22.01 -1.94 -8.34
N VAL A 330 21.79 -0.62 -8.32
CA VAL A 330 21.95 0.22 -7.15
C VAL A 330 20.61 0.34 -6.44
N LEU A 331 20.58 -0.07 -5.19
CA LEU A 331 19.46 0.16 -4.30
C LEU A 331 19.50 1.60 -3.83
N HIS A 332 18.40 2.30 -4.02
CA HIS A 332 18.15 3.62 -3.47
C HIS A 332 17.07 3.52 -2.40
N LEU A 333 17.28 4.24 -1.31
CA LEU A 333 16.40 4.27 -0.15
C LEU A 333 16.22 5.71 0.30
N ALA A 334 14.98 6.11 0.56
CA ALA A 334 14.64 7.35 1.24
C ALA A 334 13.98 6.99 2.56
N TYR A 335 14.47 7.51 3.67
CA TYR A 335 14.06 7.06 5.01
C TYR A 335 14.13 8.20 6.03
N VAL A 336 13.42 8.02 7.14
CA VAL A 336 13.55 8.89 8.32
C VAL A 336 14.67 8.36 9.19
N ASP A 337 15.73 9.14 9.37
CA ASP A 337 16.86 8.76 10.23
C ASP A 337 16.50 8.85 11.72
N GLY A 338 17.36 8.32 12.59
CA GLY A 338 17.12 8.24 14.03
C GLY A 338 17.00 9.59 14.73
N ASP A 339 17.47 10.68 14.11
CA ASP A 339 17.32 12.06 14.58
C ASP A 339 16.08 12.78 14.02
N GLY A 340 15.30 12.11 13.16
CA GLY A 340 14.10 12.65 12.52
C GLY A 340 14.36 13.30 11.16
N SER A 341 15.61 13.41 10.71
CA SER A 341 15.92 13.95 9.38
C SER A 341 15.44 13.03 8.26
N ILE A 342 15.11 13.60 7.10
CA ILE A 342 14.91 12.82 5.87
C ILE A 342 16.29 12.59 5.27
N ALA A 343 16.62 11.31 5.09
CA ALA A 343 17.88 10.88 4.52
C ALA A 343 17.64 10.06 3.25
N TYR A 344 18.60 10.18 2.34
CA TYR A 344 18.68 9.38 1.12
C TYR A 344 19.95 8.55 1.16
N GLY A 345 19.82 7.25 0.91
CA GLY A 345 20.91 6.32 0.88
C GLY A 345 20.96 5.52 -0.40
N SER A 346 22.16 5.18 -0.85
CA SER A 346 22.34 4.28 -1.99
C SER A 346 23.47 3.28 -1.79
N VAL A 347 23.29 2.09 -2.35
CA VAL A 347 24.31 1.04 -2.33
C VAL A 347 24.16 0.12 -3.53
N SER A 348 25.27 -0.12 -4.24
CA SER A 348 25.26 -1.18 -5.25
C SER A 348 25.05 -2.52 -4.55
N LEU A 349 24.16 -3.33 -5.11
CA LEU A 349 23.92 -4.65 -4.58
C LEU A 349 25.14 -5.58 -4.75
N ASN A 350 26.09 -5.23 -5.61
CA ASN A 350 27.37 -5.93 -5.70
C ASN A 350 28.14 -5.84 -4.36
N GLU A 351 28.55 -6.98 -3.82
CA GLU A 351 29.01 -7.21 -2.42
C GLU A 351 30.16 -6.31 -1.90
N THR A 352 30.74 -5.47 -2.75
CA THR A 352 31.91 -4.64 -2.42
C THR A 352 31.59 -3.15 -2.23
N ALA A 353 30.36 -2.72 -2.51
CA ALA A 353 30.02 -1.31 -2.44
C ALA A 353 29.74 -0.83 -1.01
N THR A 354 30.22 0.38 -0.71
CA THR A 354 29.96 1.10 0.53
C THR A 354 28.69 1.91 0.40
N TRP A 355 27.81 1.79 1.38
CA TRP A 355 26.64 2.64 1.53
C TRP A 355 27.03 4.13 1.50
N GLN A 356 26.32 4.91 0.70
CA GLN A 356 26.40 6.37 0.67
C GLN A 356 25.13 6.94 1.29
N THR A 357 25.26 8.01 2.08
CA THR A 357 24.13 8.75 2.66
C THR A 357 24.26 10.23 2.36
N GLU A 358 23.13 10.85 2.09
CA GLU A 358 22.93 12.30 2.01
C GLU A 358 21.74 12.68 2.89
N ILE A 359 21.86 13.76 3.66
CA ILE A 359 20.73 14.33 4.39
C ILE A 359 19.96 15.21 3.42
N VAL A 360 18.70 14.85 3.17
CA VAL A 360 17.78 15.57 2.27
C VAL A 360 17.19 16.76 3.01
N ASP A 361 16.66 16.53 4.22
CA ASP A 361 16.03 17.55 5.04
C ASP A 361 16.36 17.35 6.52
N SER A 362 17.15 18.25 7.08
CA SER A 362 17.52 18.23 8.51
C SER A 362 16.46 18.87 9.42
N ASN A 363 15.44 19.50 8.85
CA ASN A 363 14.43 20.29 9.57
C ASN A 363 13.02 19.72 9.38
N ALA A 364 12.90 18.45 8.96
CA ALA A 364 11.64 17.74 9.06
C ALA A 364 11.27 17.72 10.55
N ASP A 365 10.34 18.58 10.96
CA ASP A 365 10.03 18.93 12.36
C ASP A 365 9.48 17.71 13.12
N TYR A 366 10.40 16.87 13.62
CA TYR A 366 10.11 15.52 14.10
C TYR A 366 9.90 15.45 15.62
N GLU A 367 10.37 16.46 16.37
CA GLU A 367 10.56 16.33 17.83
C GLU A 367 9.27 16.10 18.63
N ASN A 368 8.08 16.24 18.05
CA ASN A 368 6.81 16.10 18.76
C ASN A 368 5.71 15.24 18.08
N MET A 369 5.99 14.57 16.95
CA MET A 369 4.93 13.84 16.25
C MET A 369 4.87 12.36 16.61
N SER A 370 3.70 11.94 17.11
CA SER A 370 3.37 10.53 17.42
C SER A 370 2.83 9.75 16.21
N PHE A 371 2.72 10.39 15.05
CA PHE A 371 2.17 9.79 13.84
C PHE A 371 3.27 9.44 12.85
N PRO A 372 3.08 8.35 12.11
CA PRO A 372 4.15 7.81 11.30
C PRO A 372 4.21 8.55 9.94
N PHE A 373 5.39 9.04 9.56
CA PHE A 373 5.61 9.71 8.27
C PHE A 373 6.00 8.71 7.19
N ASN A 374 5.29 8.70 6.07
CA ASN A 374 5.71 7.94 4.90
C ASN A 374 6.65 8.77 4.05
N VAL A 375 7.74 8.15 3.65
CA VAL A 375 8.65 8.66 2.64
C VAL A 375 8.49 7.74 1.44
N SER A 376 8.12 8.30 0.28
CA SER A 376 8.06 7.56 -0.97
C SER A 376 9.18 8.03 -1.89
N LEU A 377 9.67 7.11 -2.73
CA LEU A 377 10.84 7.32 -3.58
C LEU A 377 10.57 6.74 -4.96
N ALA A 378 10.82 7.55 -5.99
CA ALA A 378 10.90 7.13 -7.38
C ALA A 378 12.23 7.61 -7.98
N LEU A 379 12.66 6.98 -9.07
CA LEU A 379 13.75 7.48 -9.91
C LEU A 379 13.18 7.91 -11.26
N ASP A 380 13.77 8.94 -11.86
CA ASP A 380 13.56 9.22 -13.27
C ASP A 380 14.41 8.33 -14.19
N ASP A 381 14.16 8.42 -15.49
CA ASP A 381 14.91 7.68 -16.51
C ASP A 381 16.40 8.02 -16.56
N SER A 382 16.81 9.14 -15.93
CA SER A 382 18.21 9.55 -15.78
C SER A 382 18.83 9.10 -14.45
N GLY A 383 18.06 8.43 -13.59
CA GLY A 383 18.48 7.96 -12.27
C GLY A 383 18.45 9.03 -11.18
N PHE A 384 17.83 10.19 -11.43
CA PHE A 384 17.62 11.20 -10.39
C PHE A 384 16.50 10.78 -9.46
N ALA A 385 16.70 11.05 -8.17
CA ALA A 385 15.76 10.68 -7.13
C ALA A 385 14.66 11.74 -7.00
N HIS A 386 13.43 11.25 -6.80
CA HIS A 386 12.22 12.01 -6.55
C HIS A 386 11.61 11.48 -5.25
N LEU A 387 11.56 12.31 -4.22
CA LEU A 387 11.06 11.95 -2.90
C LEU A 387 9.81 12.76 -2.61
N THR A 388 8.84 12.13 -1.96
CA THR A 388 7.76 12.82 -1.27
C THR A 388 7.75 12.41 0.18
N TYR A 389 7.44 13.36 1.04
CA TYR A 389 7.23 13.17 2.47
C TYR A 389 6.30 14.28 2.96
N HIS A 390 5.80 14.16 4.18
CA HIS A 390 5.04 15.23 4.79
C HIS A 390 5.62 15.58 6.16
N ASN A 391 5.37 16.80 6.60
CA ASN A 391 5.49 17.19 8.00
C ASN A 391 4.07 17.52 8.54
N ARG A 392 3.98 18.22 9.68
CA ARG A 392 2.69 18.50 10.34
C ARG A 392 1.67 19.23 9.45
N SER A 393 2.12 20.08 8.53
CA SER A 393 1.23 20.92 7.73
C SER A 393 1.61 20.98 6.25
N GLN A 394 2.62 20.24 5.81
CA GLN A 394 3.11 20.32 4.45
C GLN A 394 3.31 18.95 3.84
N VAL A 395 3.00 18.84 2.55
CA VAL A 395 3.54 17.80 1.67
C VAL A 395 4.73 18.42 0.94
N LEU A 396 5.88 17.78 1.05
CA LEU A 396 7.14 18.23 0.50
C LEU A 396 7.60 17.27 -0.59
N TYR A 397 8.15 17.84 -1.65
CA TYR A 397 8.83 17.12 -2.71
C TYR A 397 10.31 17.50 -2.72
N ALA A 398 11.18 16.50 -2.83
CA ALA A 398 12.60 16.72 -2.98
C ALA A 398 13.18 15.99 -4.18
N THR A 399 14.12 16.64 -4.89
CA THR A 399 14.82 16.03 -6.03
C THR A 399 16.27 16.48 -6.13
N ASN A 400 17.14 15.63 -6.68
CA ASN A 400 18.55 15.90 -6.93
C ASN A 400 18.87 16.11 -8.43
N GLN A 401 17.85 16.39 -9.26
CA GLN A 401 18.01 16.58 -10.70
C GLN A 401 18.98 17.72 -11.09
N GLU A 402 19.07 18.76 -10.27
CA GLU A 402 19.92 19.94 -10.52
C GLU A 402 21.22 19.95 -9.68
N GLY A 403 21.52 18.89 -8.93
CA GLY A 403 22.66 18.80 -8.02
C GLY A 403 22.29 18.24 -6.64
N PRO A 404 22.70 18.86 -5.52
CA PRO A 404 22.19 18.49 -4.19
C PRO A 404 20.67 18.54 -4.14
N PHE A 405 20.06 17.81 -3.19
CA PHE A 405 18.60 17.84 -3.05
C PHE A 405 18.06 19.26 -2.87
N THR A 406 17.08 19.61 -3.71
CA THR A 406 16.24 20.79 -3.57
C THR A 406 14.86 20.37 -3.12
N ILE A 407 14.26 21.12 -2.19
CA ILE A 407 12.95 20.84 -1.61
C ILE A 407 11.96 21.91 -2.07
N GLU A 408 10.76 21.50 -2.48
CA GLU A 408 9.62 22.38 -2.73
C GLU A 408 8.40 21.92 -1.91
N ILE A 409 7.59 22.89 -1.47
CA ILE A 409 6.31 22.60 -0.82
C ILE A 409 5.30 22.34 -1.94
N VAL A 410 4.73 21.15 -1.96
CA VAL A 410 3.70 20.73 -2.91
C VAL A 410 2.34 21.21 -2.41
N TYR A 411 2.09 21.01 -1.13
CA TYR A 411 0.85 21.39 -0.47
C TYR A 411 1.16 21.96 0.92
N GLN A 412 0.40 22.99 1.30
CA GLN A 412 0.45 23.65 2.60
C GLN A 412 -0.95 23.63 3.19
N GLY A 413 -1.16 22.76 4.17
CA GLY A 413 -2.34 22.78 5.02
C GLY A 413 -2.27 23.93 6.02
N ASP A 414 -3.40 24.18 6.66
CA ASP A 414 -3.49 25.18 7.70
C ASP A 414 -2.62 24.77 8.90
N SER A 415 -2.13 25.75 9.66
CA SER A 415 -1.42 25.46 10.91
C SER A 415 -2.46 25.34 12.03
N PRO A 416 -2.39 24.33 12.91
CA PRO A 416 -3.32 24.22 14.04
C PRO A 416 -3.14 25.31 15.09
N ASP A 417 -2.07 26.09 14.96
CA ASP A 417 -1.67 27.11 15.91
C ASP A 417 -1.94 28.54 15.38
N GLU A 418 -2.49 28.70 14.16
CA GLU A 418 -2.98 29.98 13.60
C GLU A 418 -4.51 30.01 13.57
#